data_AF-A0A9J6GRD9-F1
#
_entry.id   AF-A0A9J6GRD9-F1
#
_cell.length_a   1.000
_cell.length_b   1.000
_cell.length_c   1.000
_cell.angle_alpha   90.00
_cell.angle_beta   90.00
_cell.angle_gamma   90.00
#
_symmetry.space_group_name_H-M   'P 1'
#
loop_
_entity.id
_entity.type
_entity.pdbx_description
1 polymer ?
#
loop_
_entity_poly.entity_id
_entity_poly.type
_entity_poly.pdbx_seq_one_letter_code
_entity_poly.pdbx_strand_id
1 'polypeptide(L)'
;MDSQAQRILLSLIQRQPPSATEDTRRNLPASFERQPAPTAKLAPRKVDLLFQLLEKLGKNAVQHCGVRVNKIFLFSGDQELADFLVEEIEAEKKARKSAQLPKIEGFDTKLEGSEVTLTRTFNQETVTVRLNVNHSVDAEDADEFSGNQDKAPEPGEMKSKPNFTVEIERGGKKLYFSCTFNETADAEGQSESYADSFGVAEFAIYEGEWSDEVYSVSGDIMDGYLYDLLMNMLEERGISSEFGLSLVNFCTVYEHSLYIGLLEKLKDFVSKK
;
A
#
# COMPACT_ATOMS: atom_id res chain seq x y z
N MET A 1 34.66 -39.50 16.16
CA MET A 1 34.22 -38.13 15.88
C MET A 1 33.07 -38.24 14.88
N ASP A 2 31.80 -38.05 15.21
CA ASP A 2 31.18 -37.68 16.47
C ASP A 2 29.79 -38.35 16.56
N SER A 3 29.63 -39.20 17.57
CA SER A 3 28.43 -40.02 17.84
C SER A 3 27.34 -39.22 18.57
N GLN A 4 27.58 -37.94 18.89
CA GLN A 4 26.59 -37.09 19.54
C GLN A 4 25.59 -36.45 18.57
N ALA A 5 26.00 -36.12 17.34
CA ALA A 5 25.12 -35.47 16.37
C ALA A 5 23.94 -36.38 15.94
N GLN A 6 24.16 -37.69 15.82
CA GLN A 6 23.11 -38.66 15.50
C GLN A 6 22.17 -38.96 16.68
N ARG A 7 22.57 -38.67 17.93
CA ARG A 7 21.71 -38.87 19.11
C ARG A 7 20.76 -37.69 19.36
N ILE A 8 21.11 -36.50 18.90
CA ILE A 8 20.26 -35.30 19.03
C ILE A 8 19.15 -35.32 17.96
N LEU A 9 19.44 -35.81 16.75
CA LEU A 9 18.43 -35.88 15.68
C LEU A 9 17.33 -36.91 15.96
N LEU A 10 17.64 -38.01 16.66
CA LEU A 10 16.66 -39.04 17.01
C LEU A 10 15.79 -38.68 18.23
N SER A 11 16.23 -37.76 19.10
CA SER A 11 15.45 -37.34 20.28
C SER A 11 14.38 -36.28 19.96
N LEU A 12 14.48 -35.63 18.80
CA LEU A 12 13.52 -34.62 18.32
C LEU A 12 12.32 -35.24 17.58
N ILE A 13 12.45 -36.48 17.08
CA ILE A 13 11.39 -37.15 16.30
C ILE A 13 10.36 -37.89 17.18
N GLN A 14 10.65 -38.10 18.48
CA GLN A 14 9.77 -38.86 19.40
C GLN A 14 8.90 -38.01 20.34
N ARG A 15 8.81 -36.69 20.18
CA ARG A 15 7.90 -35.88 21.00
C ARG A 15 6.49 -35.84 20.40
N GLN A 16 5.67 -36.83 20.77
CA GLN A 16 4.22 -36.68 20.67
C GLN A 16 3.75 -35.53 21.58
N PRO A 17 2.78 -34.70 21.15
CA PRO A 17 2.16 -33.73 22.03
C PRO A 17 1.32 -34.44 23.11
N PRO A 18 1.25 -33.92 24.34
CA PRO A 18 0.44 -34.53 25.40
C PRO A 18 -1.05 -34.44 25.06
N SER A 19 -1.75 -35.55 25.33
CA SER A 19 -3.20 -35.67 25.26
C SER A 19 -3.88 -34.67 26.19
N ALA A 20 -4.75 -33.81 25.64
CA ALA A 20 -5.65 -32.99 26.43
C ALA A 20 -6.69 -33.88 27.10
N THR A 21 -6.60 -33.99 28.43
CA THR A 21 -7.60 -34.63 29.28
C THR A 21 -8.85 -33.78 29.41
N GLU A 22 -10.00 -34.42 29.22
CA GLU A 22 -11.32 -33.97 29.65
C GLU A 22 -11.30 -33.61 31.15
N ASP A 23 -11.66 -32.39 31.51
CA ASP A 23 -12.75 -32.12 32.47
C ASP A 23 -12.91 -30.60 32.62
N THR A 24 -14.12 -30.10 32.35
CA THR A 24 -14.88 -29.13 33.18
C THR A 24 -16.11 -28.72 32.37
N ARG A 25 -17.11 -29.61 32.33
CA ARG A 25 -18.50 -29.17 32.16
C ARG A 25 -18.99 -28.73 33.54
N ARG A 26 -19.37 -27.46 33.69
CA ARG A 26 -20.63 -26.98 34.30
C ARG A 26 -20.58 -25.47 34.58
N ASN A 27 -21.72 -24.84 34.28
CA ASN A 27 -22.21 -23.52 34.71
C ASN A 27 -22.07 -22.37 33.71
N LEU A 28 -22.99 -22.34 32.73
CA LEU A 28 -23.50 -21.11 32.14
C LEU A 28 -24.91 -20.86 32.69
N PRO A 29 -25.19 -19.72 33.34
CA PRO A 29 -26.56 -19.30 33.58
C PRO A 29 -27.19 -18.78 32.27
N ALA A 30 -28.45 -19.16 32.09
CA ALA A 30 -29.31 -18.67 31.04
C ALA A 30 -29.64 -17.18 31.22
N SER A 31 -29.99 -16.54 30.09
CA SER A 31 -30.59 -15.20 29.94
C SER A 31 -29.61 -14.04 29.77
N PHE A 32 -29.24 -13.78 28.51
CA PHE A 32 -28.90 -12.43 28.06
C PHE A 32 -29.77 -12.14 26.82
N GLU A 33 -30.89 -11.44 27.05
CA GLU A 33 -31.68 -10.85 25.98
C GLU A 33 -30.78 -9.95 25.12
N ARG A 34 -30.80 -10.16 23.81
CA ARG A 34 -30.19 -9.24 22.85
C ARG A 34 -30.94 -7.91 22.91
N GLN A 35 -30.35 -6.92 23.55
CA GLN A 35 -30.72 -5.53 23.29
C GLN A 35 -30.32 -5.19 21.85
N PRO A 36 -31.20 -4.60 21.03
CA PRO A 36 -30.80 -4.08 19.73
C PRO A 36 -29.81 -2.93 19.95
N ALA A 37 -28.72 -2.95 19.18
CA ALA A 37 -27.71 -1.90 19.21
C ALA A 37 -28.35 -0.52 18.99
N PRO A 38 -27.91 0.53 19.72
CA PRO A 38 -28.37 1.88 19.45
C PRO A 38 -27.94 2.26 18.03
N THR A 39 -28.91 2.52 17.17
CA THR A 39 -28.67 3.08 15.84
C THR A 39 -28.02 4.45 16.01
N ALA A 40 -26.69 4.51 15.85
CA ALA A 40 -25.98 5.75 15.69
C ALA A 40 -26.53 6.43 14.43
N LYS A 41 -27.12 7.62 14.59
CA LYS A 41 -27.43 8.49 13.45
C LYS A 41 -26.10 8.87 12.81
N LEU A 42 -25.79 8.27 11.67
CA LEU A 42 -24.69 8.70 10.81
C LEU A 42 -24.89 10.20 10.53
N ALA A 43 -23.87 11.00 10.82
CA ALA A 43 -23.81 12.36 10.31
C ALA A 43 -23.73 12.29 8.77
N PRO A 44 -24.43 13.18 8.04
CA PRO A 44 -24.41 13.19 6.58
C PRO A 44 -22.97 13.38 6.07
N ARG A 45 -22.56 12.56 5.09
CA ARG A 45 -21.27 12.72 4.42
C ARG A 45 -21.28 14.05 3.65
N LYS A 46 -20.10 14.61 3.34
CA LYS A 46 -19.97 15.89 2.59
C LYS A 46 -20.80 15.91 1.29
N VAL A 47 -20.96 14.75 0.65
CA VAL A 47 -21.83 14.51 -0.51
C VAL A 47 -23.34 14.68 -0.22
N ASP A 48 -23.81 14.30 0.97
CA ASP A 48 -25.23 14.45 1.38
C ASP A 48 -25.60 15.92 1.64
N LEU A 49 -24.64 16.73 2.14
CA LEU A 49 -24.86 18.15 2.39
C LEU A 49 -24.97 18.95 1.09
N LEU A 50 -24.20 18.56 0.06
CA LEU A 50 -24.25 19.16 -1.26
C LEU A 50 -25.55 18.80 -2.00
N PHE A 51 -26.01 17.55 -1.86
CA PHE A 51 -27.28 17.08 -2.41
C PHE A 51 -28.49 17.79 -1.77
N GLN A 52 -28.47 17.98 -0.45
CA GLN A 52 -29.52 18.73 0.27
C GLN A 52 -29.53 20.24 -0.07
N LEU A 53 -28.40 20.83 -0.43
CA LEU A 53 -28.31 22.22 -0.86
C LEU A 53 -28.87 22.40 -2.27
N LEU A 54 -28.64 21.44 -3.16
CA LEU A 54 -29.18 21.40 -4.53
C LEU A 54 -30.71 21.21 -4.54
N GLU A 55 -31.28 20.38 -3.66
CA GLU A 55 -32.74 20.24 -3.53
C GLU A 55 -33.45 21.51 -3.05
N LYS A 56 -32.77 22.35 -2.25
CA LYS A 56 -33.34 23.62 -1.74
C LYS A 56 -33.35 24.72 -2.78
N LEU A 57 -32.44 24.68 -3.76
CA LEU A 57 -32.38 25.66 -4.85
C LEU A 57 -33.35 25.35 -6.01
N GLY A 58 -33.83 24.10 -6.11
CA GLY A 58 -34.72 23.63 -7.19
C GLY A 58 -36.22 23.90 -7.01
N LYS A 59 -36.68 24.52 -5.91
CA LYS A 59 -38.12 24.71 -5.62
C LYS A 59 -38.53 26.18 -5.67
N ASN A 60 -38.49 26.80 -6.85
CA ASN A 60 -39.24 28.03 -7.13
C ASN A 60 -39.38 28.27 -8.65
N ALA A 61 -40.15 27.42 -9.34
CA ALA A 61 -40.72 27.77 -10.63
C ALA A 61 -41.88 26.82 -10.98
N VAL A 62 -43.11 27.18 -10.63
CA VAL A 62 -44.30 26.66 -11.28
C VAL A 62 -45.28 27.81 -11.51
N GLN A 63 -45.42 28.24 -12.78
CA GLN A 63 -46.73 28.66 -13.29
C GLN A 63 -46.85 28.33 -14.80
N HIS A 64 -48.00 27.75 -15.12
CA HIS A 64 -48.44 27.08 -16.35
C HIS A 64 -48.42 27.92 -17.64
N CYS A 65 -48.05 27.29 -18.78
CA CYS A 65 -48.85 27.27 -20.02
C CYS A 65 -48.32 26.26 -21.08
N GLY A 66 -49.17 25.31 -21.49
CA GLY A 66 -49.43 24.90 -22.89
C GLY A 66 -48.33 24.35 -23.81
N VAL A 67 -48.31 23.01 -23.94
CA VAL A 67 -47.90 22.20 -25.12
C VAL A 67 -46.42 22.25 -25.57
N ARG A 68 -45.68 21.14 -25.35
CA ARG A 68 -44.93 20.38 -26.38
C ARG A 68 -44.26 19.13 -25.79
N VAL A 69 -44.14 18.12 -26.65
CA VAL A 69 -43.70 16.74 -26.41
C VAL A 69 -42.21 16.65 -26.05
N ASN A 70 -41.88 15.69 -25.17
CA ASN A 70 -40.58 15.05 -24.90
C ASN A 70 -39.35 15.94 -24.64
N LYS A 71 -39.00 16.09 -23.37
CA LYS A 71 -37.60 15.93 -22.94
C LYS A 71 -37.54 15.63 -21.44
N ILE A 72 -37.76 14.37 -21.07
CA ILE A 72 -37.10 13.86 -19.87
C ILE A 72 -35.61 13.99 -20.20
N PHE A 73 -34.90 14.93 -19.58
CA PHE A 73 -33.45 14.91 -19.59
C PHE A 73 -33.03 13.69 -18.76
N LEU A 74 -33.10 12.51 -19.39
CA LEU A 74 -32.28 11.37 -19.00
C LEU A 74 -30.87 11.81 -19.38
N PHE A 75 -30.13 12.35 -18.42
CA PHE A 75 -28.69 12.34 -18.56
C PHE A 75 -28.30 10.87 -18.71
N SER A 76 -27.57 10.53 -19.76
CA SER A 76 -26.93 9.22 -19.79
C SER A 76 -25.99 9.17 -18.59
N GLY A 77 -25.94 8.07 -17.85
CA GLY A 77 -25.02 7.93 -16.71
C GLY A 77 -23.58 8.32 -17.07
N ASP A 78 -23.18 8.11 -18.33
CA ASP A 78 -21.90 8.53 -18.90
C ASP A 78 -21.65 10.04 -18.82
N GLN A 79 -22.69 10.86 -19.02
CA GLN A 79 -22.54 12.32 -18.97
C GLN A 79 -22.43 12.81 -17.52
N GLU A 80 -23.15 12.18 -16.60
CA GLU A 80 -23.11 12.48 -15.15
C GLU A 80 -21.73 12.15 -14.60
N LEU A 81 -21.19 11.00 -15.03
CA LEU A 81 -19.83 10.58 -14.72
C LEU A 81 -18.79 11.52 -15.35
N ALA A 82 -18.98 11.98 -16.59
CA ALA A 82 -18.06 12.91 -17.23
C ALA A 82 -17.95 14.24 -16.48
N ASP A 83 -19.09 14.81 -16.06
CA ASP A 83 -19.13 16.08 -15.32
C ASP A 83 -18.45 15.94 -13.95
N PHE A 84 -18.73 14.85 -13.23
CA PHE A 84 -18.06 14.54 -11.97
C PHE A 84 -16.53 14.43 -12.15
N LEU A 85 -16.07 13.70 -13.16
CA LEU A 85 -14.64 13.50 -13.41
C LEU A 85 -13.91 14.81 -13.73
N VAL A 86 -14.58 15.81 -14.33
CA VAL A 86 -13.96 17.12 -14.55
C VAL A 86 -13.61 17.79 -13.23
N GLU A 87 -14.56 17.83 -12.29
CA GLU A 87 -14.36 18.43 -10.97
C GLU A 87 -13.31 17.68 -10.18
N GLU A 88 -13.35 16.35 -10.21
CA GLU A 88 -12.42 15.49 -9.47
C GLU A 88 -10.99 15.63 -9.98
N ILE A 89 -10.76 15.58 -11.30
CA ILE A 89 -9.43 15.76 -11.89
C ILE A 89 -8.84 17.12 -11.52
N GLU A 90 -9.66 18.18 -11.48
CA GLU A 90 -9.19 19.50 -11.06
C GLU A 90 -8.84 19.55 -9.57
N ALA A 91 -9.62 18.91 -8.72
CA ALA A 91 -9.35 18.82 -7.29
C ALA A 91 -8.03 18.07 -7.03
N GLU A 92 -7.84 16.91 -7.66
CA GLU A 92 -6.62 16.10 -7.50
C GLU A 92 -5.36 16.81 -7.99
N LYS A 93 -5.44 17.51 -9.13
CA LYS A 93 -4.33 18.33 -9.64
C LYS A 93 -3.97 19.47 -8.69
N LYS A 94 -4.94 20.06 -7.99
CA LYS A 94 -4.71 21.12 -6.98
C LYS A 94 -4.14 20.55 -5.67
N ALA A 95 -4.53 19.32 -5.31
CA ALA A 95 -4.06 18.64 -4.11
C ALA A 95 -2.64 18.09 -4.24
N ARG A 96 -2.17 17.85 -5.47
CA ARG A 96 -0.85 17.31 -5.75
C ARG A 96 0.27 18.17 -5.15
N LYS A 97 1.07 17.59 -4.25
CA LYS A 97 2.16 18.27 -3.51
C LYS A 97 3.28 18.79 -4.41
N SER A 98 3.57 18.08 -5.51
CA SER A 98 4.58 18.48 -6.49
C SER A 98 4.21 17.99 -7.88
N ALA A 99 4.36 18.87 -8.87
CA ALA A 99 4.21 18.50 -10.29
C ALA A 99 5.39 17.67 -10.81
N GLN A 100 6.55 17.77 -10.17
CA GLN A 100 7.76 17.04 -10.56
C GLN A 100 7.93 15.80 -9.67
N LEU A 101 8.29 14.68 -10.29
CA LEU A 101 8.68 13.48 -9.55
C LEU A 101 9.98 13.75 -8.78
N PRO A 102 10.04 13.36 -7.49
CA PRO A 102 11.28 13.47 -6.74
C PRO A 102 12.35 12.58 -7.39
N LYS A 103 13.63 12.94 -7.21
CA LYS A 103 14.74 12.11 -7.67
C LYS A 103 15.19 11.19 -6.55
N ILE A 104 15.58 9.98 -6.90
CA ILE A 104 16.24 9.05 -5.98
C ILE A 104 17.74 9.16 -6.22
N GLU A 105 18.47 9.65 -5.22
CA GLU A 105 19.90 9.96 -5.39
C GLU A 105 20.71 8.70 -5.72
N GLY A 106 21.62 8.83 -6.69
CA GLY A 106 22.50 7.74 -7.10
C GLY A 106 21.85 6.66 -7.97
N PHE A 107 20.57 6.79 -8.33
CA PHE A 107 19.87 5.85 -9.21
C PHE A 107 19.34 6.51 -10.48
N ASP A 108 19.54 5.84 -11.61
CA ASP A 108 18.81 6.13 -12.85
C ASP A 108 17.42 5.51 -12.76
N THR A 109 16.39 6.30 -13.07
CA THR A 109 14.98 5.88 -12.96
C THR A 109 14.38 5.64 -14.35
N LYS A 110 13.77 4.48 -14.55
CA LYS A 110 12.98 4.12 -15.72
C LYS A 110 11.53 3.83 -15.30
N LEU A 111 10.58 4.40 -16.05
CA LEU A 111 9.15 4.32 -15.78
C LEU A 111 8.40 3.70 -16.96
N GLU A 112 7.64 2.63 -16.70
CA GLU A 112 6.90 1.88 -17.72
C GLU A 112 5.50 1.53 -17.19
N GLY A 113 4.55 2.45 -17.36
CA GLY A 113 3.21 2.27 -16.78
C GLY A 113 3.28 2.34 -15.26
N SER A 114 2.81 1.31 -14.55
CA SER A 114 2.93 1.24 -13.08
C SER A 114 4.26 0.64 -12.61
N GLU A 115 5.10 0.14 -13.52
CA GLU A 115 6.40 -0.44 -13.22
C GLU A 115 7.47 0.65 -13.09
N VAL A 116 8.27 0.55 -12.04
CA VAL A 116 9.42 1.40 -11.77
C VAL A 116 10.66 0.54 -11.70
N THR A 117 11.70 0.92 -12.45
CA THR A 117 13.03 0.30 -12.37
C THR A 117 14.06 1.37 -12.03
N LEU A 118 14.81 1.15 -10.94
CA LEU A 118 15.93 1.99 -10.53
C LEU A 118 17.22 1.22 -10.76
N THR A 119 18.20 1.82 -11.42
CA THR A 119 19.50 1.18 -11.66
C THR A 119 20.65 2.04 -11.18
N ARG A 120 21.65 1.43 -10.54
CA ARG A 120 22.95 2.06 -10.34
C ARG A 120 24.10 1.08 -10.53
N THR A 121 25.28 1.62 -10.81
CA THR A 121 26.53 0.84 -10.83
C THR A 121 27.35 1.14 -9.57
N PHE A 122 27.85 0.12 -8.90
CA PHE A 122 28.71 0.25 -7.73
C PHE A 122 29.83 -0.79 -7.79
N ASN A 123 31.10 -0.36 -7.82
CA ASN A 123 32.26 -1.26 -7.84
C ASN A 123 32.21 -2.39 -8.90
N GLN A 124 31.75 -2.10 -10.12
CA GLN A 124 31.52 -3.07 -11.21
C GLN A 124 30.38 -4.07 -10.95
N GLU A 125 29.54 -3.80 -9.95
CA GLU A 125 28.26 -4.47 -9.74
C GLU A 125 27.14 -3.60 -10.30
N THR A 126 26.11 -4.24 -10.86
CA THR A 126 24.87 -3.57 -11.25
C THR A 126 23.82 -3.85 -10.19
N VAL A 127 23.28 -2.80 -9.59
CA VAL A 127 22.19 -2.86 -8.60
C VAL A 127 20.93 -2.41 -9.31
N THR A 128 19.91 -3.27 -9.33
CA THR A 128 18.61 -3.01 -9.95
C THR A 128 17.52 -3.16 -8.90
N VAL A 129 16.74 -2.10 -8.68
CA VAL A 129 15.52 -2.13 -7.88
C VAL A 129 14.31 -2.15 -8.81
N ARG A 130 13.34 -3.02 -8.54
CA ARG A 130 12.08 -3.10 -9.30
C ARG A 130 10.90 -3.12 -8.35
N LEU A 131 9.83 -2.42 -8.72
CA LEU A 131 8.60 -2.33 -7.95
C LEU A 131 7.45 -1.91 -8.86
N ASN A 132 6.22 -2.16 -8.40
CA ASN A 132 4.99 -1.77 -9.07
C ASN A 132 4.11 -0.99 -8.10
N VAL A 133 3.63 0.19 -8.50
CA VAL A 133 2.79 1.06 -7.65
C VAL A 133 1.29 0.73 -7.70
N ASN A 134 0.89 -0.39 -8.32
CA ASN A 134 -0.49 -0.86 -8.22
C ASN A 134 -0.75 -1.40 -6.81
N HIS A 135 -1.91 -1.08 -6.25
CA HIS A 135 -2.36 -1.59 -4.95
C HIS A 135 -1.37 -1.32 -3.80
N SER A 136 -0.58 -0.25 -3.90
CA SER A 136 0.48 0.07 -2.95
C SER A 136 0.12 1.15 -1.94
N VAL A 137 -1.06 1.75 -2.05
CA VAL A 137 -1.57 2.73 -1.08
C VAL A 137 -2.39 2.01 -0.03
N ASP A 138 -1.96 2.06 1.23
CA ASP A 138 -2.68 1.45 2.35
C ASP A 138 -3.91 2.30 2.69
N ALA A 139 -5.09 1.70 2.55
CA ALA A 139 -6.35 2.36 2.89
C ALA A 139 -6.63 2.37 4.40
N GLU A 140 -5.87 1.60 5.20
CA GLU A 140 -6.08 1.45 6.65
C GLU A 140 -5.67 2.71 7.44
N ASP A 141 -4.70 3.49 6.94
CA ASP A 141 -4.33 4.79 7.48
C ASP A 141 -5.45 5.86 7.34
N ALA A 142 -6.48 5.58 6.53
CA ALA A 142 -7.64 6.46 6.38
C ALA A 142 -8.71 6.24 7.47
N ASP A 143 -8.59 5.21 8.31
CA ASP A 143 -9.59 4.83 9.32
C ASP A 143 -9.21 5.23 10.77
N GLU A 144 -7.99 5.74 11.02
CA GLU A 144 -7.58 6.33 12.32
C GLU A 144 -8.22 7.70 12.62
N PHE A 145 -9.33 8.04 11.94
CA PHE A 145 -10.08 9.28 12.12
C PHE A 145 -11.08 9.27 13.29
N SER A 146 -10.76 8.64 14.41
CA SER A 146 -11.63 8.69 15.58
C SER A 146 -10.86 8.83 16.90
N GLY A 147 -11.01 9.98 17.59
CA GLY A 147 -10.58 10.05 18.98
C GLY A 147 -10.57 11.40 19.68
N ASN A 148 -10.04 12.47 19.08
CA ASN A 148 -9.86 13.74 19.81
C ASN A 148 -10.32 14.96 19.01
N GLN A 149 -11.50 15.47 19.39
CA GLN A 149 -12.05 16.75 18.96
C GLN A 149 -11.27 17.87 19.64
N ASP A 150 -10.41 18.58 18.88
CA ASP A 150 -10.12 20.02 19.08
C ASP A 150 -9.16 20.61 18.03
N LYS A 151 -8.67 19.80 17.09
CA LYS A 151 -8.15 20.27 15.80
C LYS A 151 -8.84 19.46 14.72
N ALA A 152 -9.25 20.09 13.61
CA ALA A 152 -9.60 19.32 12.43
C ALA A 152 -8.40 18.42 12.13
N PRO A 153 -8.54 17.09 12.13
CA PRO A 153 -7.44 16.23 11.74
C PRO A 153 -7.09 16.60 10.30
N GLU A 154 -5.86 17.08 10.10
CA GLU A 154 -5.25 17.07 8.78
C GLU A 154 -5.40 15.63 8.28
N PRO A 155 -5.98 15.38 7.10
CA PRO A 155 -6.11 14.03 6.63
C PRO A 155 -4.74 13.39 6.57
N GLY A 156 -4.59 12.21 7.19
CA GLY A 156 -3.36 11.44 7.14
C GLY A 156 -2.89 11.36 5.68
N GLU A 157 -1.61 11.66 5.47
CA GLU A 157 -1.05 11.64 4.12
C GLU A 157 -1.05 10.19 3.63
N MET A 158 -1.89 9.87 2.64
CA MET A 158 -1.87 8.57 1.98
C MET A 158 -0.47 8.33 1.39
N LYS A 159 0.18 7.24 1.81
CA LYS A 159 1.51 6.84 1.36
C LYS A 159 1.41 5.60 0.47
N SER A 160 2.21 5.57 -0.58
CA SER A 160 2.38 4.39 -1.42
C SER A 160 3.63 3.62 -0.98
N LYS A 161 3.45 2.41 -0.43
CA LYS A 161 4.48 1.52 0.10
C LYS A 161 4.53 0.18 -0.66
N PRO A 162 4.87 0.17 -1.97
CA PRO A 162 4.91 -1.07 -2.74
C PRO A 162 6.05 -1.97 -2.26
N ASN A 163 5.83 -3.29 -2.29
CA ASN A 163 6.93 -4.24 -2.21
C ASN A 163 7.90 -3.99 -3.36
N PHE A 164 9.19 -4.17 -3.09
CA PHE A 164 10.23 -3.96 -4.08
C PHE A 164 11.25 -5.07 -4.03
N THR A 165 11.89 -5.33 -5.16
CA THR A 165 12.96 -6.33 -5.27
C THR A 165 14.28 -5.64 -5.54
N VAL A 166 15.36 -6.15 -4.97
CA VAL A 166 16.72 -5.70 -5.25
C VAL A 166 17.51 -6.85 -5.87
N GLU A 167 18.13 -6.59 -7.02
CA GLU A 167 19.05 -7.52 -7.67
C GLU A 167 20.44 -6.89 -7.76
N ILE A 168 21.45 -7.59 -7.22
CA ILE A 168 22.86 -7.22 -7.33
C ILE A 168 23.53 -8.23 -8.26
N GLU A 169 23.98 -7.78 -9.42
CA GLU A 169 24.67 -8.61 -10.40
C GLU A 169 26.19 -8.40 -10.33
N ARG A 170 26.94 -9.50 -10.15
CA ARG A 170 28.40 -9.52 -10.19
C ARG A 170 28.91 -10.85 -10.73
N GLY A 171 29.71 -10.80 -11.80
CA GLY A 171 30.40 -11.98 -12.34
C GLY A 171 29.44 -13.06 -12.86
N GLY A 172 28.33 -12.66 -13.49
CA GLY A 172 27.30 -13.56 -14.04
C GLY A 172 26.34 -14.16 -13.00
N LYS A 173 26.54 -13.84 -11.72
CA LYS A 173 25.66 -14.22 -10.60
C LYS A 173 24.81 -13.04 -10.17
N LYS A 174 23.59 -13.34 -9.75
CA LYS A 174 22.60 -12.40 -9.26
C LYS A 174 22.20 -12.77 -7.85
N LEU A 175 22.38 -11.82 -6.93
CA LEU A 175 21.86 -11.89 -5.57
C LEU A 175 20.56 -11.10 -5.52
N TYR A 176 19.47 -11.78 -5.21
CA TYR A 176 18.12 -11.26 -5.21
C TYR A 176 17.58 -11.12 -3.79
N PHE A 177 16.86 -10.03 -3.56
CA PHE A 177 16.09 -9.75 -2.35
C PHE A 177 14.68 -9.33 -2.72
N SER A 178 13.69 -9.85 -2.00
CA SER A 178 12.34 -9.30 -1.93
C SER A 178 12.22 -8.51 -0.64
N CYS A 179 11.76 -7.26 -0.70
CA CYS A 179 11.71 -6.33 0.42
C CYS A 179 10.29 -5.79 0.64
N THR A 180 9.95 -5.57 1.91
CA THR A 180 8.66 -5.05 2.38
C THR A 180 8.90 -3.89 3.32
N PHE A 181 8.07 -2.85 3.26
CA PHE A 181 8.16 -1.73 4.20
C PHE A 181 7.70 -2.14 5.60
N ASN A 182 8.34 -1.58 6.63
CA ASN A 182 7.97 -1.83 8.02
C ASN A 182 6.88 -0.84 8.46
N GLU A 183 5.82 -1.33 9.12
CA GLU A 183 4.70 -0.51 9.60
C GLU A 183 5.12 0.56 10.63
N THR A 184 6.20 0.30 11.39
CA THR A 184 6.62 1.11 12.54
C THR A 184 7.47 2.33 12.22
N ALA A 185 7.86 2.54 10.96
CA ALA A 185 8.71 3.68 10.57
C ALA A 185 7.99 5.04 10.65
N ASP A 186 6.66 5.04 10.82
CA ASP A 186 5.80 6.22 10.74
C ASP A 186 5.16 6.62 12.09
N ALA A 187 5.52 6.00 13.22
CA ALA A 187 4.99 6.40 14.52
C ALA A 187 5.57 7.76 14.96
N GLU A 188 4.95 8.84 14.47
CA GLU A 188 5.22 10.22 14.84
C GLU A 188 5.12 10.41 16.36
N GLY A 189 6.26 10.25 17.06
CA GLY A 189 6.43 10.69 18.44
C GLY A 189 6.74 9.61 19.48
N GLN A 190 7.01 8.35 19.13
CA GLN A 190 7.51 7.38 20.11
C GLN A 190 8.74 6.61 19.62
N SER A 191 9.88 7.12 20.07
CA SER A 191 11.25 6.62 19.90
C SER A 191 11.82 6.79 18.48
N GLU A 192 12.97 7.47 18.42
CA GLU A 192 14.02 7.20 17.42
C GLU A 192 14.41 5.72 17.56
N SER A 193 13.52 4.83 17.13
CA SER A 193 13.83 3.42 17.02
C SER A 193 14.79 3.31 15.85
N TYR A 194 15.93 2.67 16.07
CA TYR A 194 16.87 2.23 15.03
C TYR A 194 16.24 1.19 14.08
N ALA A 195 14.93 1.24 13.87
CA ALA A 195 14.18 0.35 13.03
C ALA A 195 14.37 0.79 11.57
N ASP A 196 14.80 -0.14 10.73
CA ASP A 196 14.92 0.11 9.32
C ASP A 196 13.56 0.46 8.69
N SER A 197 13.57 1.26 7.63
CA SER A 197 12.32 1.64 6.94
C SER A 197 11.69 0.46 6.18
N PHE A 198 12.47 -0.58 5.89
CA PHE A 198 12.05 -1.82 5.23
C PHE A 198 12.81 -3.03 5.79
N GLY A 199 12.34 -4.23 5.47
CA GLY A 199 13.03 -5.48 5.76
C GLY A 199 13.12 -6.40 4.55
N VAL A 200 13.99 -7.41 4.64
CA VAL A 200 14.12 -8.48 3.63
C VAL A 200 13.12 -9.59 3.94
N ALA A 201 12.13 -9.76 3.06
CA ALA A 201 11.13 -10.82 3.15
C ALA A 201 11.67 -12.15 2.61
N GLU A 202 12.44 -12.12 1.54
CA GLU A 202 13.06 -13.31 0.94
C GLU A 202 14.39 -12.96 0.27
N PHE A 203 15.30 -13.94 0.18
CA PHE A 203 16.50 -13.80 -0.65
C PHE A 203 16.81 -15.08 -1.43
N ALA A 204 17.52 -14.92 -2.54
CA ALA A 204 17.96 -16.01 -3.40
C ALA A 204 19.26 -15.64 -4.12
N ILE A 205 20.00 -16.65 -4.58
CA ILE A 205 21.16 -16.46 -5.46
C ILE A 205 21.03 -17.37 -6.68
N TYR A 206 21.26 -16.82 -7.87
CA TYR A 206 21.08 -17.56 -9.12
C TYR A 206 21.98 -17.03 -10.25
N GLU A 207 22.00 -17.74 -11.37
CA GLU A 207 22.69 -17.36 -12.61
C GLU A 207 21.68 -17.36 -13.77
N GLY A 208 21.82 -16.44 -14.71
CA GLY A 208 20.91 -16.32 -15.85
C GLY A 208 19.63 -15.54 -15.53
N GLU A 209 18.49 -16.04 -16.00
CA GLU A 209 17.16 -15.43 -15.79
C GLU A 209 16.45 -16.06 -14.60
N TRP A 210 15.60 -15.27 -13.93
CA TRP A 210 14.78 -15.76 -12.84
C TRP A 210 13.81 -16.84 -13.33
N SER A 211 13.62 -17.88 -12.52
CA SER A 211 12.60 -18.92 -12.75
C SER A 211 12.09 -19.46 -11.42
N ASP A 212 10.94 -20.13 -11.44
CA ASP A 212 10.31 -20.72 -10.25
C ASP A 212 11.14 -21.88 -9.64
N GLU A 213 12.17 -22.37 -10.35
CA GLU A 213 13.09 -23.39 -9.85
C GLU A 213 14.20 -22.81 -8.95
N VAL A 214 14.37 -21.48 -8.93
CA VAL A 214 15.35 -20.80 -8.09
C VAL A 214 14.96 -20.98 -6.62
N TYR A 215 15.86 -21.59 -5.85
CA TYR A 215 15.66 -21.73 -4.41
C TYR A 215 15.75 -20.37 -3.72
N SER A 216 14.67 -19.99 -3.04
CA SER A 216 14.61 -18.82 -2.16
C SER A 216 14.37 -19.25 -0.71
N VAL A 217 14.78 -18.39 0.22
CA VAL A 217 14.57 -18.57 1.65
C VAL A 217 13.86 -17.35 2.21
N SER A 218 12.84 -17.59 3.03
CA SER A 218 12.14 -16.55 3.78
C SER A 218 13.06 -15.92 4.85
N GLY A 219 12.95 -14.61 5.00
CA GLY A 219 13.63 -13.83 6.03
C GLY A 219 13.27 -14.28 7.45
N ASP A 220 12.06 -14.81 7.67
CA ASP A 220 11.56 -15.21 8.99
C ASP A 220 12.35 -16.36 9.63
N ILE A 221 12.99 -17.19 8.80
CA ILE A 221 13.79 -18.34 9.23
C ILE A 221 15.29 -18.11 9.08
N MET A 222 15.68 -16.88 8.70
CA MET A 222 17.08 -16.49 8.53
C MET A 222 17.76 -16.34 9.90
N ASP A 223 19.04 -16.72 9.98
CA ASP A 223 19.86 -16.39 11.13
C ASP A 223 20.01 -14.86 11.26
N GLY A 224 19.82 -14.31 12.45
CA GLY A 224 19.82 -12.86 12.66
C GLY A 224 21.16 -12.19 12.31
N TYR A 225 22.29 -12.85 12.54
CA TYR A 225 23.58 -12.28 12.17
C TYR A 225 23.77 -12.28 10.65
N LEU A 226 23.30 -13.32 9.95
CA LEU A 226 23.26 -13.32 8.49
C LEU A 226 22.39 -12.19 7.94
N TYR A 227 21.21 -11.96 8.54
CA TYR A 227 20.31 -10.88 8.17
C TYR A 227 21.00 -9.51 8.27
N ASP A 228 21.66 -9.22 9.40
CA ASP A 228 22.39 -7.98 9.61
C ASP A 228 23.49 -7.77 8.56
N LEU A 229 24.23 -8.82 8.21
CA LEU A 229 25.28 -8.75 7.18
C LEU A 229 24.71 -8.47 5.78
N LEU A 230 23.54 -9.01 5.45
CA LEU A 230 22.87 -8.74 4.18
C LEU A 230 22.30 -7.33 4.12
N MET A 231 21.72 -6.82 5.21
CA MET A 231 21.26 -5.43 5.31
C MET A 231 22.43 -4.44 5.18
N ASN A 232 23.55 -4.68 5.85
CA ASN A 232 24.77 -3.88 5.68
C ASN A 232 25.26 -3.88 4.21
N MET A 233 25.22 -5.04 3.55
CA MET A 233 25.58 -5.16 2.12
C MET A 233 24.67 -4.29 1.22
N LEU A 234 23.36 -4.29 1.49
CA LEU A 234 22.37 -3.48 0.79
C LEU A 234 22.65 -1.98 1.01
N GLU A 235 22.95 -1.58 2.24
CA GLU A 235 23.27 -0.19 2.60
C GLU A 235 24.50 0.33 1.85
N GLU A 236 25.60 -0.43 1.80
CA GLU A 236 26.81 -0.08 1.02
C GLU A 236 26.50 0.18 -0.47
N ARG A 237 25.47 -0.48 -0.98
CA ARG A 237 25.00 -0.38 -2.37
C ARG A 237 23.92 0.69 -2.57
N GLY A 238 23.64 1.48 -1.53
CA GLY A 238 22.70 2.59 -1.56
C GLY A 238 21.25 2.20 -1.30
N ILE A 239 21.00 0.99 -0.81
CA ILE A 239 19.68 0.53 -0.37
C ILE A 239 19.64 0.65 1.16
N SER A 240 19.65 1.89 1.65
CA SER A 240 19.63 2.24 3.07
C SER A 240 18.21 2.56 3.55
N SER A 241 18.05 2.77 4.86
CA SER A 241 16.78 3.24 5.42
C SER A 241 16.34 4.60 4.83
N GLU A 242 17.27 5.50 4.52
CA GLU A 242 17.01 6.77 3.82
C GLU A 242 16.54 6.56 2.37
N PHE A 243 17.10 5.57 1.67
CA PHE A 243 16.60 5.15 0.36
C PHE A 243 15.14 4.68 0.46
N GLY A 244 14.80 3.87 1.46
CA GLY A 244 13.42 3.42 1.67
C GLY A 244 12.44 4.58 1.87
N LEU A 245 12.79 5.57 2.71
CA LEU A 245 11.97 6.78 2.90
C LEU A 245 11.82 7.61 1.62
N SER A 246 12.91 7.77 0.87
CA SER A 246 12.90 8.45 -0.43
C SER A 246 12.05 7.71 -1.45
N LEU A 247 12.06 6.38 -1.40
CA LEU A 247 11.29 5.51 -2.27
C LEU A 247 9.79 5.61 -2.00
N VAL A 248 9.37 5.67 -0.72
CA VAL A 248 7.96 5.92 -0.35
C VAL A 248 7.49 7.25 -0.91
N ASN A 249 8.24 8.33 -0.69
CA ASN A 249 7.89 9.65 -1.23
C ASN A 249 7.81 9.62 -2.77
N PHE A 250 8.77 8.98 -3.42
CA PHE A 250 8.74 8.78 -4.88
C PHE A 250 7.49 8.07 -5.34
N CYS A 251 7.17 6.92 -4.74
CA CYS A 251 6.04 6.10 -5.12
C CYS A 251 4.72 6.84 -4.86
N THR A 252 4.59 7.57 -3.75
CA THR A 252 3.38 8.37 -3.45
C THR A 252 3.12 9.42 -4.52
N VAL A 253 4.15 10.17 -4.92
CA VAL A 253 3.98 11.19 -6.00
C VAL A 253 3.72 10.53 -7.35
N TYR A 254 4.34 9.37 -7.61
CA TYR A 254 4.18 8.67 -8.88
C TYR A 254 2.80 8.03 -9.02
N GLU A 255 2.34 7.29 -8.00
CA GLU A 255 1.02 6.67 -7.93
C GLU A 255 -0.08 7.72 -8.12
N HIS A 256 -0.02 8.85 -7.38
CA HIS A 256 -1.01 9.91 -7.52
C HIS A 256 -1.06 10.49 -8.94
N SER A 257 0.10 10.57 -9.61
CA SER A 257 0.16 11.00 -11.01
C SER A 257 -0.49 10.01 -11.97
N LEU A 258 -0.37 8.71 -11.71
CA LEU A 258 -1.03 7.65 -12.48
C LEU A 258 -2.54 7.64 -12.22
N TYR A 259 -2.99 7.87 -10.99
CA TYR A 259 -4.40 8.00 -10.63
C TYR A 259 -5.06 9.14 -11.39
N ILE A 260 -4.46 10.34 -11.40
CA ILE A 260 -4.96 11.47 -12.22
C ILE A 260 -5.03 11.07 -13.69
N GLY A 261 -3.99 10.42 -14.22
CA GLY A 261 -3.97 9.94 -15.61
C GLY A 261 -5.04 8.88 -15.91
N LEU A 262 -5.41 8.06 -14.93
CA LEU A 262 -6.52 7.10 -15.02
C LEU A 262 -7.87 7.84 -15.12
N LEU A 263 -8.10 8.83 -14.26
CA LEU A 263 -9.32 9.64 -14.29
C LEU A 263 -9.48 10.37 -15.63
N GLU A 264 -8.39 10.92 -16.18
CA GLU A 264 -8.39 11.55 -17.50
C GLU A 264 -8.78 10.57 -18.61
N LYS A 265 -8.18 9.36 -18.62
CA LYS A 265 -8.54 8.31 -19.58
C LYS A 265 -9.99 7.85 -19.43
N LEU A 266 -10.48 7.72 -18.20
CA LEU A 266 -11.86 7.35 -17.92
C LEU A 266 -12.83 8.41 -18.43
N LYS A 267 -12.53 9.68 -18.17
CA LYS A 267 -13.29 10.82 -18.70
C LYS A 267 -13.36 10.77 -20.23
N ASP A 268 -12.22 10.57 -20.88
CA ASP A 268 -12.13 10.47 -22.33
C ASP A 268 -12.94 9.29 -22.88
N PHE A 269 -12.98 8.17 -22.16
CA PHE A 269 -13.76 6.99 -22.52
C PHE A 269 -15.27 7.28 -22.50
N VAL A 270 -15.78 7.87 -21.40
CA VAL A 270 -17.22 8.15 -21.24
C VAL A 270 -17.70 9.35 -22.07
N SER A 271 -16.77 10.23 -22.45
CA SER A 271 -17.09 11.40 -23.29
C SER A 271 -17.14 11.07 -24.79
N LYS A 272 -16.55 9.94 -25.22
CA LYS A 272 -16.59 9.48 -26.61
C LYS A 272 -17.87 8.67 -26.86
N LYS A 273 -18.61 9.07 -27.89
CA LYS A 273 -19.80 8.34 -28.40
C LYS A 273 -19.43 7.39 -29.53
#